data_AF-A0A0Q4LEG9-F1
#
_entry.id   AF-A0A0Q4LEG9-F1
#
_cell.length_a   1.000
_cell.length_b   1.000
_cell.length_c   1.000
_cell.angle_alpha   90.00
_cell.angle_beta   90.00
_cell.angle_gamma   90.00
#
_symmetry.space_group_name_H-M   'P 1'
#
loop_
_entity.id
_entity.type
_entity.pdbx_description
1 polymer ?
#
loop_
_entity_poly.entity_id
_entity_poly.type
_entity_poly.pdbx_seq_one_letter_code
_entity_poly.pdbx_strand_id
1 'polypeptide(L)' 'MSDVNLSAGTGPAAVEAIILEHGPTPVIFVTGTREACHVSRPSMIVLDKPINEQALIAAFQSLAPA' A
#
# COMPACT_ATOMS: atom_id res chain seq x y z
N MET A 1 5.25 -2.53 -1.63
CA MET A 1 4.46 -2.64 -0.38
C MET A 1 5.02 -1.62 0.61
N SER A 2 4.17 -0.89 1.33
CA SER A 2 4.56 0.18 2.26
C SER A 2 3.75 0.09 3.56
N ASP A 3 4.37 0.35 4.71
CA ASP A 3 3.63 0.66 5.93
C ASP A 3 2.99 2.04 5.81
N VAL A 4 1.84 2.28 6.45
CA VAL A 4 1.22 3.61 6.46
C VAL A 4 1.95 4.54 7.43
N ASN A 5 2.38 4.01 8.58
CA ASN A 5 3.11 4.77 9.59
C ASN A 5 4.59 4.42 9.50
N LEU A 6 5.43 5.40 9.18
CA LEU A 6 6.88 5.26 9.14
C LEU A 6 7.50 5.97 10.35
N SER A 7 8.75 5.65 10.69
CA SER A 7 9.48 6.35 11.77
C SER A 7 9.72 7.83 11.48
N ALA A 8 9.72 8.22 10.20
CA ALA A 8 9.74 9.59 9.73
C ALA A 8 8.74 9.76 8.57
N GLY A 9 7.84 10.74 8.68
CA GLY A 9 6.80 10.98 7.68
C GLY A 9 5.74 9.87 7.65
N THR A 10 5.10 9.67 6.48
CA THR A 10 4.05 8.67 6.29
C THR A 10 4.30 7.86 5.02
N GLY A 11 3.83 6.61 5.02
CA GLY A 11 3.86 5.74 3.85
C GLY A 11 3.19 6.33 2.62
N PRO A 12 1.96 6.88 2.74
CA PRO A 12 1.30 7.54 1.62
C PRO A 12 2.13 8.67 1.00
N ALA A 13 2.79 9.50 1.80
CA ALA A 13 3.65 10.57 1.29
C ALA A 13 4.89 10.01 0.57
N ALA A 14 5.50 8.96 1.11
CA ALA A 14 6.63 8.28 0.46
C ALA A 14 6.21 7.64 -0.88
N VAL A 15 5.05 6.99 -0.91
CA VAL A 15 4.49 6.40 -2.14
C VAL A 15 4.16 7.48 -3.18
N GLU A 16 3.63 8.62 -2.77
CA GLU A 16 3.39 9.74 -3.68
C GLU A 16 4.69 10.23 -4.33
N ALA A 17 5.77 10.36 -3.56
CA ALA A 17 7.09 10.71 -4.09
C ALA A 17 7.60 9.65 -5.08
N ILE A 18 7.49 8.36 -4.76
CA ILE A 18 7.88 7.25 -5.65
C ILE A 18 7.11 7.30 -6.97
N ILE A 19 5.79 7.54 -6.90
CA ILE A 19 4.93 7.63 -8.09
C ILE A 19 5.29 8.85 -8.93
N LEU A 20 5.63 9.97 -8.32
CA LEU A 20 6.04 11.18 -9.04
C LEU A 20 7.35 10.96 -9.78
N GLU A 21 8.29 10.23 -9.18
CA GLU A 21 9.61 9.97 -9.76
C GLU A 21 9.61 8.85 -10.81
N HIS A 22 8.89 7.76 -10.56
CA HIS A 22 8.96 6.53 -11.37
C HIS A 22 7.69 6.22 -12.15
N GLY A 23 6.64 7.02 -11.98
CA GLY A 23 5.34 6.81 -12.61
C GLY A 23 4.41 5.86 -11.83
N PRO A 24 3.24 5.54 -12.40
CA PRO A 24 2.23 4.73 -11.73
C PRO A 24 2.77 3.36 -11.28
N THR A 25 2.77 3.13 -9.97
CA THR A 25 3.25 1.89 -9.35
C THR A 25 2.15 1.27 -8.49
N PRO A 26 1.83 -0.02 -8.67
CA PRO A 26 0.93 -0.73 -7.78
C PRO A 26 1.44 -0.72 -6.33
N VAL A 27 0.55 -0.48 -5.37
CA VAL A 27 0.93 -0.37 -3.97
C VAL A 27 -0.01 -1.18 -3.08
N ILE A 28 0.61 -1.90 -2.14
CA ILE A 28 -0.07 -2.49 -1.00
C ILE A 28 0.38 -1.69 0.22
N PHE A 29 -0.55 -0.99 0.87
CA PHE A 29 -0.38 -0.36 2.16
C PHE A 29 -0.71 -1.33 3.28
N VAL A 30 0.06 -1.29 4.36
CA VAL A 30 -0.20 -2.04 5.58
C VAL A 30 -0.40 -1.07 6.74
N THR A 31 -1.47 -1.23 7.52
CA THR A 31 -1.76 -0.31 8.62
C THR A 31 -2.42 -1.01 9.80
N GLY A 32 -2.18 -0.50 11.02
CA GLY A 32 -3.01 -0.85 12.18
C GLY A 32 -4.24 0.07 12.35
N THR A 33 -4.32 1.15 11.57
CA THR A 33 -5.37 2.19 11.64
C THR A 33 -5.78 2.55 10.22
N ARG A 34 -6.90 2.00 9.77
CA ARG A 34 -7.38 2.10 8.38
C ARG A 34 -7.80 3.51 8.01
N GLU A 35 -8.28 4.27 8.99
CA GLU A 35 -8.79 5.64 8.83
C GLU A 35 -7.69 6.62 8.39
N ALA A 36 -6.43 6.32 8.68
CA ALA A 36 -5.28 7.12 8.27
C ALA A 36 -4.89 6.92 6.79
N CYS A 37 -5.49 5.94 6.09
CA CYS A 37 -5.12 5.58 4.73
C CYS A 37 -6.29 5.80 3.77
N HIS A 38 -6.22 6.88 2.99
CA HIS A 38 -7.20 7.16 1.94
C HIS A 38 -6.71 6.59 0.61
N VAL A 39 -7.39 5.56 0.12
CA VAL A 39 -7.12 4.95 -1.18
C VAL A 39 -7.74 5.81 -2.27
N SER A 40 -6.91 6.37 -3.15
CA SER A 40 -7.37 7.24 -4.25
C SER A 40 -7.31 6.57 -5.62
N ARG A 41 -6.76 5.35 -5.72
CA ARG A 41 -6.54 4.67 -7.01
C ARG A 41 -6.87 3.17 -6.91
N PRO A 42 -7.37 2.54 -7.99
CA PRO A 42 -7.65 1.10 -8.01
C PRO A 42 -6.43 0.21 -7.78
N SER A 43 -5.23 0.68 -8.14
CA SER A 43 -3.96 -0.04 -7.95
C SER A 43 -3.38 0.07 -6.54
N MET A 44 -4.15 0.60 -5.59
CA MET A 44 -3.77 0.74 -4.19
C MET A 44 -4.64 -0.17 -3.31
N ILE A 45 -4.01 -1.15 -2.66
CA ILE A 45 -4.66 -2.09 -1.75
C ILE A 45 -4.26 -1.75 -0.32
N VAL A 46 -5.16 -1.86 0.65
CA VAL A 46 -4.88 -1.66 2.08
C VAL A 46 -5.15 -2.96 2.84
N LEU A 47 -4.11 -3.45 3.51
CA LEU A 47 -4.17 -4.59 4.42
C LEU A 47 -4.06 -4.12 5.87
N ASP A 48 -4.93 -4.64 6.73
CA ASP A 48 -4.92 -4.32 8.15
C ASP A 48 -3.93 -5.24 8.90
N LYS A 49 -3.29 -4.70 9.94
CA LYS A 49 -2.46 -5.46 10.87
C LYS A 49 -3.34 -6.10 11.95
N PRO A 50 -3.06 -7.34 12.39
CA PRO A 50 -1.98 -8.21 11.91
C PRO A 50 -2.25 -8.74 10.49
N ILE A 51 -1.19 -8.87 9.68
CA ILE A 51 -1.34 -9.29 8.28
C ILE A 51 -1.83 -10.73 8.23
N ASN A 52 -2.95 -10.93 7.54
CA ASN A 52 -3.42 -12.25 7.13
C ASN A 52 -2.64 -12.70 5.87
N GLU A 53 -2.01 -13.88 5.95
CA GLU A 53 -1.17 -14.42 4.87
C GLU A 53 -1.93 -14.66 3.56
N GLN A 54 -3.15 -15.20 3.63
CA GLN A 54 -3.97 -15.44 2.44
C GLN A 54 -4.37 -14.12 1.77
N ALA A 55 -4.72 -13.11 2.56
CA ALA A 55 -5.02 -11.77 2.04
C ALA A 55 -3.79 -11.12 1.40
N LEU A 56 -2.59 -11.34 1.96
CA LEU A 56 -1.34 -10.86 1.40
C LEU A 56 -1.06 -11.50 0.03
N ILE A 57 -1.15 -12.83 -0.05
CA ILE A 57 -0.94 -13.57 -1.31
C ILE A 57 -1.93 -13.11 -2.38
N ALA A 58 -3.21 -13.01 -2.03
CA ALA A 58 -4.25 -12.55 -2.96
C ALA A 58 -4.00 -11.11 -3.45
N ALA A 59 -3.53 -10.22 -2.57
CA ALA A 59 -3.19 -8.85 -2.94
C ALA A 59 -1.98 -8.77 -3.89
N PHE A 60 -0.97 -9.63 -3.73
CA PHE A 60 0.13 -9.69 -4.69
C PHE A 60 -0.32 -10.26 -6.03
N GLN A 61 -1.12 -11.33 -6.02
CA GLN A 61 -1.63 -11.96 -7.24
C GLN A 61 -2.54 -11.02 -8.05
N SER A 62 -3.33 -10.16 -7.39
CA SER A 62 -4.21 -9.22 -8.09
C SER A 62 -3.48 -8.04 -8.74
N LEU A 63 -2.24 -7.75 -8.31
CA LEU A 63 -1.43 -6.65 -8.83
C LEU A 63 -0.34 -7.11 -9.81
N ALA A 64 0.03 -8.39 -9.77
CA ALA A 64 1.02 -8.96 -10.67
C ALA A 64 0.42 -9.12 -12.09
N PRO A 65 1.20 -8.85 -13.16
CA PRO A 65 0.82 -9.25 -14.51
C PRO A 65 0.64 -10.77 -14.61
N ALA A 66 -0.26 -11.20 -15.50
CA ALA A 66 -0.50 -12.62 -15.80
C ALA A 66 0.70 -13.29 -16.47
#